data_AF-A0A147EUN5-F1
#
_entry.id   AF-A0A147EUN5-F1
#
_cell.length_a   1.000
_cell.length_b   1.000
_cell.length_c   1.000
_cell.angle_alpha   90.00
_cell.angle_beta   90.00
_cell.angle_gamma   90.00
#
_symmetry.space_group_name_H-M   'P 1'
#
loop_
_entity.id
_entity.type
_entity.pdbx_description
1 polymer ?
#
loop_
_entity_poly.entity_id
_entity_poly.type
_entity_poly.pdbx_seq_one_letter_code
_entity_poly.pdbx_strand_id
1 'polypeptide(L)'
;MSIYTRVTVAGAQRRVEVVVPSAEPLGAAVPRLLDLLGETAGTVARPLAVVAPDGEQIDIALTPQQLDLVDGSLVRLVRLDAAPPPPVVIDVTDAAADAHDARPDRWNDRSRTVAGSVGIAAAFALAGGMAPWGDPATGAFSLLGVALFLLGVTTALGLGGLRRLSVCVASAAAGLALPIGGATAAAFGAARYPATAALVAGIAAVIAVGSTAVVLAVGVAHRRRGATAGGAVGAVLGSLLLALVLARVDVVAAAAITGVVAAFATGPLPWIALSAAGLTDLDQRAADGSPPTRARTFAAIDEAYAALTWSVATTAAVIGVTGVVLALSGTIWTELLALALFLVAALRTRAFPLRAQGWLLWAAAGVIAAAALTILLSGERAWIGTAVAVVGAVVIATLVLVRPRPHVRARLRGVGNVVETLAVISLLPLLVGALGIYADLLAMFGGRS
;
A
#
# COMPACT_ATOMS: atom_id res chain seq x y z
N MET A 1 -3.28 38.66 -34.09
CA MET A 1 -4.20 37.52 -34.25
C MET A 1 -5.27 37.94 -35.24
N SER A 2 -5.59 37.10 -36.22
CA SER A 2 -6.64 37.40 -37.20
C SER A 2 -8.00 37.49 -36.48
N ILE A 3 -8.80 38.50 -36.82
CA ILE A 3 -10.16 38.69 -36.31
C ILE A 3 -11.18 37.75 -36.99
N TYR A 4 -10.77 37.10 -38.08
CA TYR A 4 -11.57 36.15 -38.82
C TYR A 4 -10.80 34.85 -39.05
N THR A 5 -11.51 33.73 -38.96
CA THR A 5 -11.00 32.39 -39.23
C THR A 5 -11.66 31.86 -40.49
N ARG A 6 -10.86 31.43 -41.47
CA ARG A 6 -11.35 30.77 -42.68
C ARG A 6 -11.58 29.29 -42.38
N VAL A 7 -12.78 28.79 -42.62
CA VAL A 7 -13.16 27.41 -42.34
C VAL A 7 -13.77 26.80 -43.61
N THR A 8 -13.33 25.58 -43.95
CA THR A 8 -13.92 24.82 -45.05
C THR A 8 -14.99 23.91 -44.49
N VAL A 9 -16.25 24.18 -44.80
CA VAL A 9 -17.38 23.40 -44.29
C VAL A 9 -17.87 22.42 -45.35
N ALA A 10 -17.84 21.13 -45.01
CA ALA A 10 -18.32 20.05 -45.84
C ALA A 10 -19.70 19.56 -45.36
N GLY A 11 -20.71 19.74 -46.19
CA GLY A 11 -22.03 19.14 -46.02
C GLY A 11 -22.11 17.73 -46.65
N ALA A 12 -23.33 17.20 -46.72
CA ALA A 12 -23.63 15.89 -47.28
C ALA A 12 -23.38 15.81 -48.80
N GLN A 13 -23.64 16.90 -49.53
CA GLN A 13 -23.48 16.93 -51.00
C GLN A 13 -22.58 18.04 -51.52
N ARG A 14 -22.29 19.07 -50.72
CA ARG A 14 -21.56 20.27 -51.13
C ARG A 14 -20.49 20.65 -50.12
N ARG A 15 -19.47 21.36 -50.59
CA ARG A 15 -18.41 21.95 -49.76
C ARG A 15 -18.33 23.42 -50.07
N VAL A 16 -18.22 24.24 -49.03
CA VAL A 16 -18.12 25.70 -49.14
C VAL A 16 -17.03 26.18 -48.20
N GLU A 17 -16.22 27.14 -48.66
CA GLU A 17 -15.24 27.82 -47.83
C GLU A 17 -15.84 29.13 -47.32
N VAL A 18 -15.87 29.31 -46.00
CA VAL A 18 -16.52 30.45 -45.36
C VAL A 18 -15.57 31.07 -44.35
N VAL A 19 -15.55 32.40 -44.31
CA VAL A 19 -14.80 33.17 -43.33
C VAL A 19 -15.74 33.53 -42.18
N VAL A 20 -15.43 33.08 -40.97
CA VAL A 20 -16.24 33.31 -39.75
C VAL A 20 -15.47 34.18 -38.75
N PRO A 21 -16.16 35.00 -37.93
CA PRO A 21 -15.49 35.78 -36.88
C PRO A 21 -14.83 34.86 -35.86
N SER A 22 -13.56 35.09 -35.54
CA SER A 22 -12.77 34.21 -34.67
C SER A 22 -13.17 34.30 -33.19
N ALA A 23 -13.79 35.41 -32.78
CA ALA A 23 -14.17 35.72 -31.41
C ALA A 23 -15.66 35.49 -31.10
N GLU A 24 -16.45 35.04 -32.07
CA GLU A 24 -17.87 34.72 -31.88
C GLU A 24 -18.09 33.21 -31.78
N PRO A 25 -19.11 32.75 -31.02
CA PRO A 25 -19.44 31.34 -30.95
C PRO A 25 -19.77 30.78 -32.34
N LEU A 26 -19.23 29.60 -32.65
CA LEU A 26 -19.42 28.98 -33.96
C LEU A 26 -20.91 28.71 -34.27
N GLY A 27 -21.72 28.48 -33.24
CA GLY A 27 -23.17 28.28 -33.33
C GLY A 27 -23.92 29.43 -33.99
N ALA A 28 -23.43 30.67 -33.91
CA ALA A 28 -24.06 31.82 -34.55
C ALA A 28 -23.94 31.78 -36.09
N ALA A 29 -22.89 31.14 -36.61
CA ALA A 29 -22.67 31.01 -38.05
C ALA A 29 -23.43 29.82 -38.68
N VAL A 30 -23.87 28.85 -37.87
CA VAL A 30 -24.48 27.59 -38.34
C VAL A 30 -25.67 27.78 -39.29
N PRO A 31 -26.68 28.64 -39.00
CA PRO A 31 -27.81 28.83 -39.91
C PRO A 31 -27.39 29.31 -41.30
N ARG A 32 -26.44 30.25 -41.34
CA ARG A 32 -25.91 30.81 -42.59
C ARG A 32 -25.05 29.81 -43.36
N LEU A 33 -24.31 28.96 -42.66
CA LEU A 33 -23.56 27.85 -43.26
C LEU A 33 -24.51 26.83 -43.90
N LEU A 34 -25.62 26.52 -43.25
CA LEU A 34 -26.65 25.63 -43.79
C LEU A 34 -27.30 26.20 -45.05
N ASP A 35 -27.64 27.50 -45.07
CA ASP A 35 -28.16 28.17 -46.26
C ASP A 35 -27.16 28.13 -47.44
N LEU A 36 -25.87 28.39 -47.17
CA LEU A 36 -24.82 28.36 -48.19
C LEU A 36 -24.57 26.94 -48.73
N LEU A 37 -24.72 25.92 -47.87
CA LEU A 37 -24.61 24.52 -48.26
C LEU A 37 -25.88 23.98 -48.93
N GLY A 38 -26.99 24.73 -48.84
CA GLY A 38 -28.30 24.29 -49.32
C GLY A 38 -28.90 23.16 -48.48
N GLU A 39 -28.57 23.10 -47.18
CA GLU A 39 -29.01 22.08 -46.25
C GLU A 39 -30.06 22.64 -45.28
N THR A 40 -31.09 21.86 -44.97
CA THR A 40 -32.10 22.25 -43.99
C THR A 40 -31.62 22.00 -42.56
N ALA A 41 -31.90 22.94 -41.66
CA ALA A 41 -31.69 22.76 -40.23
C ALA A 41 -32.32 21.44 -39.74
N GLY A 42 -31.56 20.68 -38.95
CA GLY A 42 -32.02 19.42 -38.39
C GLY A 42 -33.29 19.62 -37.56
N THR A 43 -34.23 18.68 -37.66
CA THR A 43 -35.42 18.67 -36.79
C THR A 43 -35.00 18.47 -35.33
N VAL A 44 -35.83 18.86 -34.36
CA VAL A 44 -35.59 18.62 -32.91
C VAL A 44 -35.26 17.15 -32.60
N ALA A 45 -35.79 16.21 -33.40
CA ALA A 45 -35.53 14.77 -33.26
C ALA A 45 -34.19 14.30 -33.87
N ARG A 46 -33.51 15.12 -34.67
CA ARG A 46 -32.25 14.80 -35.37
C ARG A 46 -31.37 16.05 -35.47
N PRO A 47 -30.69 16.44 -34.38
CA PRO A 47 -29.81 17.59 -34.37
C PRO A 47 -28.61 17.37 -35.30
N LEU A 48 -28.14 18.45 -35.90
CA LEU A 48 -26.89 18.48 -36.67
C LEU A 48 -25.72 18.63 -35.70
N ALA A 49 -24.66 17.86 -35.93
CA ALA A 49 -23.39 17.95 -35.23
C ALA A 49 -22.34 18.49 -36.19
N VAL A 50 -21.51 19.39 -35.65
CA VAL A 50 -20.34 19.91 -36.32
C VAL A 50 -19.18 19.02 -35.87
N VAL A 51 -18.53 18.33 -36.79
CA VAL A 51 -17.50 17.32 -36.49
C VAL A 51 -16.19 17.72 -37.16
N ALA A 52 -15.10 17.66 -36.41
CA ALA A 52 -13.75 17.86 -36.91
C ALA A 52 -13.31 16.67 -37.80
N PRO A 53 -12.23 16.81 -38.59
CA PRO A 53 -11.78 15.76 -39.51
C PRO A 53 -11.37 14.46 -38.80
N ASP A 54 -10.95 14.57 -37.55
CA ASP A 54 -10.55 13.48 -36.65
C ASP A 54 -11.75 12.73 -36.03
N GLY A 55 -12.98 13.18 -36.27
CA GLY A 55 -14.19 12.58 -35.73
C GLY A 55 -14.61 13.15 -34.36
N GLU A 56 -13.89 14.15 -33.83
CA GLU A 56 -14.30 14.83 -32.61
C GLU A 56 -15.50 15.75 -32.87
N GLN A 57 -16.51 15.68 -32.01
CA GLN A 57 -17.66 16.57 -32.09
C GLN A 57 -17.29 17.95 -31.51
N ILE A 58 -17.38 18.98 -32.35
CA ILE A 58 -17.10 20.36 -31.97
C ILE A 58 -18.28 20.92 -31.18
N ASP A 59 -17.99 21.52 -30.02
CA ASP A 59 -18.96 22.29 -29.25
C ASP A 59 -19.21 23.66 -29.92
N ILE A 60 -20.40 23.81 -30.47
CA ILE A 60 -20.84 25.03 -31.15
C ILE A 60 -20.99 26.24 -30.22
N ALA A 61 -20.98 26.05 -28.90
CA ALA A 61 -21.02 27.13 -27.93
C ALA A 61 -19.67 27.85 -27.78
N LEU A 62 -18.58 27.24 -28.24
CA LEU A 62 -17.23 27.78 -28.15
C LEU A 62 -16.87 28.60 -29.40
N THR A 63 -15.96 29.56 -29.23
CA THR A 63 -15.45 30.36 -30.35
C THR A 63 -14.38 29.58 -31.13
N PRO A 64 -14.17 29.89 -32.43
CA PRO A 64 -13.08 29.29 -33.21
C PRO A 64 -11.71 29.41 -32.54
N GLN A 65 -11.44 30.50 -31.81
CA GLN A 65 -10.20 30.67 -31.04
C GLN A 65 -10.10 29.73 -29.84
N GLN A 66 -11.22 29.45 -29.15
CA GLN A 66 -11.25 28.52 -28.02
C GLN A 66 -11.14 27.07 -28.47
N LEU A 67 -11.59 26.78 -29.69
CA LEU A 67 -11.49 25.48 -30.35
C LEU A 67 -10.16 25.28 -31.11
N ASP A 68 -9.25 26.26 -31.04
CA ASP A 68 -7.96 26.31 -31.75
C ASP A 68 -8.08 26.04 -33.28
N LEU A 69 -9.18 26.51 -33.88
CA LEU A 69 -9.43 26.35 -35.32
C LEU A 69 -8.54 27.32 -36.11
N VAL A 70 -7.59 26.76 -36.86
CA VAL A 70 -6.68 27.50 -37.74
C VAL A 70 -7.36 27.79 -39.09
N ASP A 71 -6.90 28.83 -39.79
CA ASP A 71 -7.35 29.13 -41.16
C ASP A 71 -7.18 27.94 -42.10
N GLY A 72 -8.26 27.57 -42.77
CA GLY A 72 -8.35 26.41 -43.65
C GLY A 72 -8.83 25.13 -42.97
N SER A 73 -9.17 25.16 -41.68
CA SER A 73 -9.69 23.99 -40.96
C SER A 73 -10.93 23.42 -41.65
N LEU A 74 -10.90 22.11 -41.93
CA LEU A 74 -12.02 21.39 -42.52
C LEU A 74 -12.98 20.97 -41.41
N VAL A 75 -14.25 21.29 -41.55
CA VAL A 75 -15.27 20.90 -40.58
C VAL A 75 -16.44 20.28 -41.33
N ARG A 76 -17.00 19.19 -40.80
CA ARG A 76 -18.10 18.47 -41.45
C ARG A 76 -19.40 18.67 -40.67
N LEU A 77 -20.46 19.04 -41.39
CA LEU A 77 -21.82 18.99 -40.86
C LEU A 77 -22.37 17.58 -41.10
N VAL A 78 -22.59 16.85 -40.02
CA VAL A 78 -23.15 15.48 -40.06
C VAL A 78 -24.36 15.44 -39.13
N ARG A 79 -25.35 14.61 -39.45
CA ARG A 79 -26.42 14.34 -38.50
C ARG A 79 -25.85 13.59 -37.30
N LEU A 80 -26.29 13.92 -36.09
CA LEU A 80 -25.74 13.33 -34.85
C LEU A 80 -25.86 11.78 -34.82
N ASP A 81 -26.87 11.22 -35.48
CA ASP A 81 -27.09 9.77 -35.63
C ASP A 81 -26.13 9.08 -36.63
N ALA A 82 -25.43 9.86 -37.46
CA ALA A 82 -24.44 9.41 -38.43
C ALA A 82 -23.02 9.91 -38.12
N ALA A 83 -22.81 10.53 -36.95
CA ALA A 83 -21.49 10.98 -36.51
C ALA A 83 -20.58 9.75 -36.33
N PRO A 84 -19.38 9.73 -36.96
CA PRO A 84 -18.42 8.66 -36.75
C PRO A 84 -18.13 8.50 -35.25
N PRO A 85 -18.09 7.28 -34.69
CA PRO A 85 -17.67 7.08 -33.32
C PRO A 85 -16.25 7.63 -33.13
N PRO A 86 -15.93 8.19 -31.94
CA PRO A 86 -14.65 8.86 -31.70
C PRO A 86 -13.47 7.92 -31.99
N PRO A 87 -12.35 8.46 -32.50
CA PRO A 87 -11.25 7.67 -33.02
C PRO A 87 -10.66 6.76 -31.94
N VAL A 88 -10.59 5.46 -32.25
CA VAL A 88 -9.85 4.46 -31.48
C VAL A 88 -8.49 4.30 -32.16
N VAL A 89 -7.41 4.36 -31.37
CA VAL A 89 -6.03 4.29 -31.86
C VAL A 89 -5.76 2.91 -32.48
N ILE A 90 -5.43 2.89 -33.79
CA ILE A 90 -5.20 1.68 -34.59
C ILE A 90 -3.70 1.35 -34.73
N ASP A 91 -2.79 2.29 -34.42
CA ASP A 91 -1.35 2.04 -34.56
C ASP A 91 -0.65 1.81 -33.21
N VAL A 92 -0.25 0.56 -33.01
CA VAL A 92 0.36 0.04 -31.78
C VAL A 92 1.82 0.52 -31.63
N THR A 93 2.40 1.11 -32.68
CA THR A 93 3.83 1.44 -32.74
C THR A 93 4.12 2.87 -32.26
N ASP A 94 3.28 3.85 -32.61
CA ASP A 94 3.38 5.23 -32.09
C ASP A 94 2.82 5.35 -30.67
N ALA A 95 1.78 4.59 -30.33
CA ALA A 95 1.32 4.45 -28.95
C ALA A 95 2.41 3.81 -28.05
N ALA A 96 3.31 2.99 -28.60
CA ALA A 96 4.44 2.43 -27.87
C ALA A 96 5.59 3.43 -27.68
N ALA A 97 5.76 4.41 -28.58
CA ALA A 97 6.72 5.50 -28.44
C ALA A 97 6.25 6.55 -27.40
N ASP A 98 4.98 6.95 -27.44
CA ASP A 98 4.39 7.83 -26.41
C ASP A 98 4.29 7.14 -25.04
N ALA A 99 4.03 5.82 -25.02
CA ALA A 99 4.12 5.02 -23.79
C ALA A 99 5.56 4.84 -23.30
N HIS A 100 6.58 4.97 -24.16
CA HIS A 100 7.99 4.94 -23.76
C HIS A 100 8.40 6.26 -23.09
N ASP A 101 7.93 7.40 -23.61
CA ASP A 101 8.19 8.71 -23.00
C ASP A 101 7.36 8.98 -21.74
N ALA A 102 6.19 8.36 -21.62
CA ALA A 102 5.36 8.39 -20.41
C ALA A 102 5.75 7.35 -19.33
N ARG A 103 6.85 6.59 -19.50
CA ARG A 103 7.25 5.54 -18.54
C ARG A 103 7.68 6.12 -17.17
N PRO A 104 7.13 5.62 -16.05
CA PRO A 104 7.54 5.99 -14.68
C PRO A 104 8.99 5.63 -14.31
N ASP A 105 9.68 4.85 -15.15
CA ASP A 105 11.02 4.29 -14.91
C ASP A 105 12.18 5.22 -15.27
N ARG A 106 11.93 6.48 -15.63
CA ARG A 106 13.02 7.48 -15.66
C ARG A 106 13.51 7.72 -14.23
N TRP A 107 14.83 7.86 -14.09
CA TRP A 107 15.48 8.17 -12.82
C TRP A 107 15.11 9.59 -12.36
N ASN A 108 13.94 9.71 -11.75
CA ASN A 108 13.33 10.94 -11.28
C ASN A 108 13.81 11.30 -9.86
N ASP A 109 13.49 12.50 -9.39
CA ASP A 109 13.85 12.96 -8.04
C ASP A 109 13.38 11.99 -6.95
N ARG A 110 12.22 11.32 -7.17
CA ARG A 110 11.70 10.32 -6.24
C ARG A 110 12.54 9.05 -6.24
N SER A 111 12.97 8.53 -7.38
CA SER A 111 13.84 7.36 -7.47
C SER A 111 15.24 7.65 -6.93
N ARG A 112 15.77 8.87 -7.12
CA ARG A 112 16.99 9.35 -6.45
C ARG A 112 16.86 9.35 -4.94
N THR A 113 15.73 9.85 -4.43
CA THR A 113 15.48 9.90 -2.98
C THR A 113 15.33 8.48 -2.41
N VAL A 114 14.63 7.59 -3.12
CA VAL A 114 14.48 6.18 -2.72
C VAL A 114 15.83 5.45 -2.76
N ALA A 115 16.57 5.52 -3.86
CA ALA A 115 17.89 4.92 -3.98
C ALA A 115 18.88 5.47 -2.93
N GLY A 116 18.88 6.79 -2.71
CA GLY A 116 19.66 7.44 -1.66
C GLY A 116 19.28 6.98 -0.26
N SER A 117 17.98 6.86 0.03
CA SER A 117 17.49 6.36 1.33
C SER A 117 17.87 4.90 1.57
N VAL A 118 17.80 4.05 0.54
CA VAL A 118 18.25 2.66 0.61
C VAL A 118 19.76 2.60 0.83
N GLY A 119 20.54 3.43 0.14
CA GLY A 119 21.99 3.53 0.34
C GLY A 119 22.36 3.98 1.76
N ILE A 120 21.65 4.97 2.32
CA ILE A 120 21.87 5.45 3.68
C ILE A 120 21.50 4.36 4.71
N ALA A 121 20.36 3.69 4.52
CA ALA A 121 19.97 2.57 5.38
C ALA A 121 21.02 1.45 5.36
N ALA A 122 21.52 1.09 4.17
CA ALA A 122 22.56 0.07 4.02
C ALA A 122 23.88 0.52 4.68
N ALA A 123 24.31 1.77 4.49
CA ALA A 123 25.51 2.31 5.10
C ALA A 123 25.44 2.30 6.64
N PHE A 124 24.30 2.69 7.22
CA PHE A 124 24.09 2.64 8.67
C PHE A 124 23.98 1.21 9.19
N ALA A 125 23.39 0.29 8.44
CA ALA A 125 23.37 -1.13 8.78
C ALA A 125 24.79 -1.71 8.85
N LEU A 126 25.63 -1.41 7.85
CA LEU A 126 27.04 -1.81 7.80
C LEU A 126 27.84 -1.15 8.92
N ALA A 127 27.69 0.16 9.13
CA ALA A 127 28.39 0.89 10.18
C ALA A 127 28.04 0.36 11.58
N GLY A 128 26.76 0.10 11.86
CA GLY A 128 26.33 -0.46 13.14
C GLY A 128 26.80 -1.90 13.34
N GLY A 129 26.90 -2.70 12.27
CA GLY A 129 27.37 -4.08 12.31
C GLY A 129 28.89 -4.22 12.43
N MET A 130 29.65 -3.26 11.89
CA MET A 130 31.12 -3.26 11.94
C MET A 130 31.69 -2.45 13.11
N ALA A 131 30.84 -1.79 13.90
CA ALA A 131 31.30 -0.99 15.03
C ALA A 131 31.99 -1.89 16.09
N PRO A 132 33.20 -1.52 16.56
CA PRO A 132 33.97 -2.32 17.50
C PRO A 132 33.41 -2.14 18.92
N TRP A 133 32.35 -2.89 19.22
CA TRP A 133 31.75 -2.91 20.55
C TRP A 133 32.57 -3.81 21.47
N GLY A 134 33.09 -3.25 22.57
CA GLY A 134 33.84 -4.02 23.58
C GLY A 134 32.96 -5.03 24.33
N ASP A 135 31.67 -4.71 24.50
CA ASP A 135 30.65 -5.58 25.08
C ASP A 135 29.36 -5.49 24.25
N PRO A 136 28.77 -6.62 23.82
CA PRO A 136 27.55 -6.62 23.04
C PRO A 136 26.36 -5.87 23.68
N ALA A 137 26.25 -5.85 25.00
CA ALA A 137 25.19 -5.09 25.69
C ALA A 137 25.38 -3.58 25.49
N THR A 138 26.62 -3.11 25.65
CA THR A 138 27.00 -1.72 25.36
C THR A 138 26.71 -1.36 23.91
N GLY A 139 26.94 -2.28 22.97
CA GLY A 139 26.59 -2.08 21.56
C GLY A 139 25.09 -1.98 21.27
N ALA A 140 24.28 -2.81 21.93
CA ALA A 140 22.83 -2.72 21.83
C ALA A 140 22.29 -1.37 22.31
N PHE A 141 22.68 -0.92 23.50
CA PHE A 141 22.18 0.32 24.11
C PHE A 141 22.60 1.58 23.36
N SER A 142 23.83 1.61 22.88
CA SER A 142 24.38 2.72 22.11
C SER A 142 23.77 2.81 20.71
N LEU A 143 23.61 1.69 19.98
CA LEU A 143 22.89 1.67 18.71
C LEU A 143 21.42 2.09 18.88
N LEU A 144 20.76 1.65 19.96
CA LEU A 144 19.41 2.08 20.32
C LEU A 144 19.38 3.60 20.59
N GLY A 145 20.32 4.12 21.38
CA GLY A 145 20.43 5.55 21.66
C GLY A 145 20.65 6.40 20.41
N VAL A 146 21.50 5.95 19.49
CA VAL A 146 21.72 6.59 18.19
C VAL A 146 20.46 6.54 17.33
N ALA A 147 19.76 5.41 17.29
CA ALA A 147 18.50 5.31 16.54
C ALA A 147 17.43 6.26 17.10
N LEU A 148 17.29 6.35 18.43
CA LEU A 148 16.38 7.30 19.09
C LEU A 148 16.77 8.76 18.84
N PHE A 149 18.06 9.08 18.85
CA PHE A 149 18.56 10.41 18.51
C PHE A 149 18.24 10.76 17.05
N LEU A 150 18.52 9.87 16.10
CA LEU A 150 18.20 10.06 14.69
C LEU A 150 16.69 10.24 14.50
N LEU A 151 15.84 9.50 15.22
CA LEU A 151 14.40 9.70 15.23
C LEU A 151 14.02 11.10 15.74
N GLY A 152 14.61 11.57 16.83
CA GLY A 152 14.43 12.95 17.31
C GLY A 152 14.85 14.01 16.27
N VAL A 153 15.93 13.76 15.54
CA VAL A 153 16.38 14.63 14.45
C VAL A 153 15.42 14.58 13.26
N THR A 154 14.87 13.41 12.91
CA THR A 154 13.88 13.31 11.81
C THR A 154 12.62 14.11 12.08
N THR A 155 12.11 14.07 13.31
CA THR A 155 10.92 14.81 13.71
C THR A 155 11.20 16.31 13.72
N ALA A 156 12.34 16.74 14.26
CA ALA A 156 12.75 18.15 14.25
C ALA A 156 12.93 18.70 12.84
N LEU A 157 13.65 18.00 11.97
CA LEU A 157 13.87 18.39 10.57
C LEU A 157 12.57 18.40 9.75
N GLY A 158 11.69 17.45 10.04
CA GLY A 158 10.36 17.38 9.46
C GLY A 158 9.51 18.59 9.81
N LEU A 159 9.39 18.89 11.11
CA LEU A 159 8.67 20.06 11.62
C LEU A 159 9.28 21.37 11.11
N GLY A 160 10.60 21.42 10.92
CA GLY A 160 11.34 22.54 10.32
C GLY A 160 11.25 22.66 8.79
N GLY A 161 10.51 21.78 8.10
CA GLY A 161 10.27 21.87 6.66
C GLY A 161 11.34 21.24 5.76
N LEU A 162 12.40 20.65 6.31
CA LEU A 162 13.50 20.02 5.58
C LEU A 162 13.17 18.56 5.20
N ARG A 163 12.12 18.40 4.38
CA ARG A 163 11.47 17.12 4.05
C ARG A 163 12.37 16.09 3.37
N ARG A 164 13.36 16.51 2.59
CA ARG A 164 14.31 15.59 1.93
C ARG A 164 15.31 15.02 2.95
N LEU A 165 15.79 15.87 3.85
CA LEU A 165 16.75 15.50 4.89
C LEU A 165 16.09 14.57 5.91
N SER A 166 14.84 14.82 6.30
CA SER A 166 14.14 13.95 7.25
C SER A 166 13.92 12.52 6.73
N VAL A 167 13.70 12.33 5.42
CA VAL A 167 13.62 10.98 4.81
C VAL A 167 14.98 10.27 4.87
N CYS A 168 16.07 10.99 4.59
CA CYS A 168 17.42 10.46 4.69
C CYS A 168 17.76 10.04 6.13
N VAL A 169 17.48 10.89 7.11
CA VAL A 169 17.75 10.56 8.54
C VAL A 169 16.83 9.43 9.02
N ALA A 170 15.59 9.35 8.53
CA ALA A 170 14.68 8.26 8.87
C ALA A 170 15.16 6.92 8.29
N SER A 171 15.74 6.94 7.08
CA SER A 171 16.37 5.77 6.49
C SER A 171 17.63 5.33 7.24
N ALA A 172 18.40 6.27 7.80
CA ALA A 172 19.53 5.95 8.67
C ALA A 172 19.07 5.23 9.95
N ALA A 173 18.01 5.73 10.60
CA ALA A 173 17.42 5.09 11.78
C ALA A 173 16.87 3.69 11.45
N ALA A 174 16.22 3.52 10.28
CA ALA A 174 15.76 2.22 9.81
C ALA A 174 16.91 1.24 9.54
N GLY A 175 18.03 1.72 8.98
CA GLY A 175 19.24 0.93 8.73
C GLY A 175 19.84 0.32 9.99
N LEU A 176 19.72 1.01 11.14
CA LEU A 176 20.22 0.53 12.42
C LEU A 176 19.39 -0.61 13.04
N ALA A 177 18.19 -0.90 12.53
CA ALA A 177 17.33 -1.96 13.09
C ALA A 177 17.99 -3.36 13.04
N LEU A 178 18.70 -3.66 11.95
CA LEU A 178 19.46 -4.91 11.79
C LEU A 178 20.62 -5.05 12.80
N PRO A 179 21.56 -4.10 12.90
CA PRO A 179 22.67 -4.22 13.84
C PRO A 179 22.24 -4.09 15.31
N ILE A 180 21.19 -3.31 15.65
CA ILE A 180 20.64 -3.32 17.01
C ILE A 180 20.17 -4.74 17.36
N GLY A 181 19.48 -5.39 16.43
CA GLY A 181 19.06 -6.78 16.58
C GLY A 181 20.25 -7.74 16.78
N GLY A 182 21.28 -7.64 15.94
CA GLY A 182 22.49 -8.46 16.08
C GLY A 182 23.24 -8.23 17.41
N ALA A 183 23.36 -6.99 17.85
CA ALA A 183 24.06 -6.63 19.09
C ALA A 183 23.28 -7.06 20.34
N THR A 184 21.96 -6.86 20.36
CA THR A 184 21.11 -7.38 21.45
C THR A 184 21.23 -8.89 21.53
N ALA A 185 21.23 -9.57 20.38
CA ALA A 185 21.38 -11.01 20.34
C ALA A 185 22.68 -11.52 20.94
N ALA A 186 23.80 -10.90 20.59
CA ALA A 186 25.10 -11.25 21.14
C ALA A 186 25.20 -10.97 22.66
N ALA A 187 24.52 -9.92 23.15
CA ALA A 187 24.49 -9.56 24.58
C ALA A 187 23.78 -10.62 25.44
N PHE A 188 22.64 -11.11 24.98
CA PHE A 188 21.90 -12.16 25.69
C PHE A 188 22.61 -13.51 25.64
N GLY A 189 23.30 -13.82 24.52
CA GLY A 189 24.16 -15.00 24.42
C GLY A 189 25.33 -14.99 25.41
N ALA A 190 25.98 -13.85 25.60
CA ALA A 190 27.07 -13.68 26.57
C ALA A 190 26.62 -13.87 28.03
N ALA A 191 25.37 -13.54 28.34
CA ALA A 191 24.77 -13.72 29.66
C ALA A 191 24.30 -15.16 29.97
N ARG A 192 24.56 -16.13 29.10
CA ARG A 192 24.17 -17.57 29.21
C ARG A 192 22.68 -17.80 29.49
N TYR A 193 21.81 -16.91 29.04
CA TYR A 193 20.37 -17.19 29.03
C TYR A 193 20.08 -18.29 27.99
N PRO A 194 19.31 -19.33 28.33
CA PRO A 194 18.95 -20.36 27.37
C PRO A 194 17.78 -19.84 26.52
N ALA A 195 17.97 -19.18 25.37
CA ALA A 195 16.88 -18.97 24.41
C ALA A 195 17.32 -18.29 23.11
N THR A 196 17.50 -19.09 22.06
CA THR A 196 17.40 -18.63 20.66
C THR A 196 16.06 -17.92 20.37
N ALA A 197 14.98 -18.21 21.11
CA ALA A 197 13.67 -17.57 20.98
C ALA A 197 13.56 -16.15 21.58
N ALA A 198 14.19 -15.90 22.74
CA ALA A 198 14.20 -14.57 23.38
C ALA A 198 15.03 -13.56 22.57
N LEU A 199 16.07 -14.09 21.91
CA LEU A 199 16.98 -13.38 21.04
C LEU A 199 16.29 -12.90 19.75
N VAL A 200 15.56 -13.79 19.07
CA VAL A 200 14.74 -13.46 17.90
C VAL A 200 13.65 -12.44 18.26
N ALA A 201 13.05 -12.56 19.43
CA ALA A 201 11.97 -11.67 19.83
C ALA A 201 12.41 -10.28 20.29
N GLY A 202 13.61 -10.14 20.88
CA GLY A 202 14.23 -8.84 21.13
C GLY A 202 14.53 -8.11 19.81
N ILE A 203 15.09 -8.82 18.83
CA ILE A 203 15.31 -8.32 17.47
C ILE A 203 13.99 -7.86 16.84
N ALA A 204 12.98 -8.71 16.92
CA ALA A 204 11.71 -8.50 16.27
C ALA A 204 10.92 -7.34 16.94
N ALA A 205 10.98 -7.22 18.27
CA ALA A 205 10.42 -6.08 19.00
C ALA A 205 11.11 -4.75 18.65
N VAL A 206 12.44 -4.74 18.53
CA VAL A 206 13.19 -3.55 18.11
C VAL A 206 12.87 -3.17 16.67
N ILE A 207 12.73 -4.14 15.76
CA ILE A 207 12.35 -3.89 14.36
C ILE A 207 10.90 -3.36 14.28
N ALA A 208 9.98 -3.92 15.05
CA ALA A 208 8.59 -3.46 15.11
C ALA A 208 8.50 -2.04 15.69
N VAL A 209 9.19 -1.74 16.78
CA VAL A 209 9.23 -0.41 17.41
C VAL A 209 9.97 0.60 16.54
N GLY A 210 11.09 0.21 15.92
CA GLY A 210 11.90 1.06 15.04
C GLY A 210 11.19 1.42 13.74
N SER A 211 10.58 0.43 13.06
CA SER A 211 9.80 0.67 11.83
C SER A 211 8.58 1.55 12.10
N THR A 212 7.91 1.32 13.22
CA THR A 212 6.81 2.14 13.71
C THR A 212 7.23 3.58 14.02
N ALA A 213 8.34 3.76 14.73
CA ALA A 213 8.85 5.08 15.08
C ALA A 213 9.28 5.84 13.82
N VAL A 214 9.81 5.15 12.81
CA VAL A 214 10.10 5.73 11.49
C VAL A 214 8.81 6.16 10.77
N VAL A 215 7.76 5.34 10.78
CA VAL A 215 6.47 5.69 10.15
C VAL A 215 5.81 6.86 10.88
N LEU A 216 5.84 6.88 12.21
CA LEU A 216 5.39 8.00 13.03
C LEU A 216 6.19 9.27 12.72
N ALA A 217 7.51 9.17 12.74
CA ALA A 217 8.39 10.31 12.55
C ALA A 217 8.23 10.90 11.15
N VAL A 218 8.13 10.07 10.11
CA VAL A 218 7.86 10.49 8.72
C VAL A 218 6.44 11.09 8.60
N GLY A 219 5.44 10.52 9.28
CA GLY A 219 4.09 11.08 9.27
C GLY A 219 4.02 12.48 9.88
N VAL A 220 4.60 12.63 11.07
CA VAL A 220 4.65 13.91 11.79
C VAL A 220 5.50 14.92 11.01
N ALA A 221 6.66 14.49 10.53
CA ALA A 221 7.60 15.30 9.76
C ALA A 221 6.99 15.87 8.48
N HIS A 222 6.21 15.06 7.75
CA HIS A 222 5.70 15.46 6.44
C HIS A 222 4.26 15.96 6.50
N ARG A 223 3.68 16.12 7.71
CA ARG A 223 2.26 16.48 7.93
C ARG A 223 1.29 15.58 7.15
N ARG A 224 1.67 14.32 6.95
CA ARG A 224 0.81 13.31 6.32
C ARG A 224 0.06 12.58 7.42
N ARG A 225 -1.21 12.97 7.61
CA ARG A 225 -2.14 12.41 8.60
C ARG A 225 -2.24 10.87 8.50
N GLY A 226 -2.07 10.33 7.30
CA GLY A 226 -2.08 8.90 7.07
C GLY A 226 -0.84 8.18 7.58
N ALA A 227 0.35 8.73 7.34
CA ALA A 227 1.56 8.16 7.91
C ALA A 227 1.58 8.29 9.45
N THR A 228 1.02 9.37 10.02
CA THR A 228 0.87 9.46 11.48
C THR A 228 -0.09 8.42 12.04
N ALA A 229 -1.20 8.15 11.36
CA ALA A 229 -2.16 7.13 11.80
C ALA A 229 -1.55 5.72 11.75
N GLY A 230 -0.84 5.40 10.67
CA GLY A 230 -0.14 4.13 10.55
C GLY A 230 0.95 3.93 11.58
N GLY A 231 1.71 4.99 11.86
CA GLY A 231 2.69 5.01 12.92
C GLY A 231 2.06 4.87 14.31
N ALA A 232 0.92 5.53 14.57
CA ALA A 232 0.26 5.48 15.87
C ALA A 232 -0.23 4.06 16.18
N VAL A 233 -0.84 3.38 15.20
CA VAL A 233 -1.24 1.98 15.32
C VAL A 233 -0.03 1.09 15.63
N GLY A 234 1.06 1.25 14.87
CA GLY A 234 2.29 0.52 15.15
C GLY A 234 2.83 0.81 16.55
N ALA A 235 2.69 2.04 17.06
CA ALA A 235 3.29 2.46 18.33
C ALA A 235 2.53 1.91 19.52
N VAL A 236 1.21 1.80 19.40
CA VAL A 236 0.38 1.07 20.37
C VAL A 236 0.76 -0.41 20.39
N LEU A 237 0.92 -1.04 19.22
CA LEU A 237 1.30 -2.47 19.16
C LEU A 237 2.73 -2.73 19.65
N GLY A 238 3.66 -1.85 19.28
CA GLY A 238 5.06 -1.92 19.71
C GLY A 238 5.23 -1.62 21.20
N SER A 239 4.47 -0.66 21.74
CA SER A 239 4.50 -0.35 23.18
C SER A 239 3.87 -1.47 24.00
N LEU A 240 2.83 -2.16 23.50
CA LEU A 240 2.28 -3.35 24.14
C LEU A 240 3.35 -4.44 24.29
N LEU A 241 4.06 -4.75 23.20
CA LEU A 241 5.13 -5.75 23.22
C LEU A 241 6.24 -5.36 24.19
N LEU A 242 6.68 -4.09 24.13
CA LEU A 242 7.72 -3.56 25.01
C LEU A 242 7.29 -3.60 26.48
N ALA A 243 6.05 -3.20 26.79
CA ALA A 243 5.52 -3.18 28.13
C ALA A 243 5.47 -4.60 28.73
N LEU A 244 5.06 -5.60 27.95
CA LEU A 244 5.03 -7.00 28.40
C LEU A 244 6.45 -7.52 28.70
N VAL A 245 7.42 -7.20 27.85
CA VAL A 245 8.82 -7.56 28.07
C VAL A 245 9.40 -6.87 29.31
N LEU A 246 9.10 -5.58 29.51
CA LEU A 246 9.52 -4.83 30.70
C LEU A 246 8.84 -5.34 31.98
N ALA A 247 7.60 -5.82 31.88
CA ALA A 247 6.87 -6.48 32.96
C ALA A 247 7.37 -7.91 33.25
N ARG A 248 8.48 -8.34 32.63
CA ARG A 248 9.11 -9.66 32.81
C ARG A 248 8.20 -10.83 32.40
N VAL A 249 7.21 -10.57 31.54
CA VAL A 249 6.44 -11.63 30.89
C VAL A 249 7.36 -12.41 29.96
N ASP A 250 7.17 -13.73 29.90
CA ASP A 250 7.91 -14.56 28.96
C ASP A 250 7.77 -14.03 27.53
N VAL A 251 8.85 -14.11 26.78
CA VAL A 251 8.97 -13.45 25.50
C VAL A 251 8.08 -14.10 24.44
N VAL A 252 7.86 -15.42 24.53
CA VAL A 252 6.95 -16.17 23.66
C VAL A 252 5.50 -15.80 23.98
N ALA A 253 5.17 -15.69 25.27
CA ALA A 253 3.86 -15.20 25.72
C ALA A 253 3.58 -13.76 25.25
N ALA A 254 4.56 -12.86 25.38
CA ALA A 254 4.44 -11.47 24.94
C ALA A 254 4.25 -11.35 23.40
N ALA A 255 4.96 -12.18 22.63
CA ALA A 255 4.80 -12.28 21.19
C ALA A 255 3.44 -12.87 20.80
N ALA A 256 2.96 -13.90 21.52
CA ALA A 256 1.65 -14.50 21.32
C ALA A 256 0.54 -13.46 21.49
N ILE A 257 0.55 -12.73 22.61
CA ILE A 257 -0.45 -11.69 22.92
C ILE A 257 -0.39 -10.58 21.87
N THR A 258 0.79 -10.01 21.62
CA THR A 258 0.96 -8.90 20.66
C THR A 258 0.55 -9.32 19.25
N GLY A 259 0.92 -10.53 18.81
CA GLY A 259 0.61 -11.04 17.48
C GLY A 259 -0.89 -11.22 17.27
N VAL A 260 -1.59 -11.75 18.28
CA VAL A 260 -3.05 -11.87 18.27
C VAL A 260 -3.73 -10.49 18.26
N VAL A 261 -3.27 -9.57 19.10
CA VAL A 261 -3.79 -8.18 19.11
C VAL A 261 -3.57 -7.50 17.77
N ALA A 262 -2.40 -7.66 17.15
CA ALA A 262 -2.11 -7.14 15.82
C ALA A 262 -3.00 -7.77 14.74
N ALA A 263 -3.22 -9.08 14.80
CA ALA A 263 -4.14 -9.78 13.90
C ALA A 263 -5.58 -9.26 14.04
N PHE A 264 -6.08 -9.00 15.25
CA PHE A 264 -7.39 -8.36 15.43
C PHE A 264 -7.40 -6.90 14.97
N ALA A 265 -6.32 -6.15 15.23
CA ALA A 265 -6.19 -4.75 14.85
C ALA A 265 -6.29 -4.53 13.34
N THR A 266 -5.94 -5.52 12.52
CA THR A 266 -6.12 -5.44 11.06
C THR A 266 -7.59 -5.23 10.63
N GLY A 267 -8.58 -5.64 11.44
CA GLY A 267 -10.02 -5.53 11.16
C GLY A 267 -10.52 -4.09 11.04
N PRO A 268 -10.36 -3.29 12.11
CA PRO A 268 -10.79 -1.89 12.10
C PRO A 268 -9.87 -0.95 11.30
N LEU A 269 -8.76 -1.40 10.70
CA LEU A 269 -7.82 -0.50 9.98
C LEU A 269 -8.47 0.39 8.92
N PRO A 270 -9.38 -0.11 8.05
CA PRO A 270 -10.05 0.76 7.08
C PRO A 270 -10.84 1.88 7.76
N TRP A 271 -11.53 1.58 8.86
CA TRP A 271 -12.30 2.57 9.62
C TRP A 271 -11.38 3.59 10.33
N ILE A 272 -10.26 3.13 10.91
CA ILE A 272 -9.25 4.00 11.51
C ILE A 272 -8.63 4.93 10.45
N ALA A 273 -8.36 4.41 9.26
CA ALA A 273 -7.81 5.19 8.14
C ALA A 273 -8.78 6.26 7.62
N LEU A 274 -10.07 5.90 7.48
CA LEU A 274 -11.12 6.83 7.04
C LEU A 274 -11.35 7.95 8.07
N SER A 275 -11.40 7.61 9.36
CA SER A 275 -11.56 8.58 10.44
C SER A 275 -10.33 9.49 10.58
N ALA A 276 -9.10 8.96 10.49
CA ALA A 276 -7.87 9.74 10.54
C ALA A 276 -7.70 10.70 9.35
N ALA A 277 -8.24 10.35 8.19
CA ALA A 277 -8.27 11.22 7.01
C ALA A 277 -9.28 12.37 7.12
N GLY A 278 -10.20 12.32 8.10
CA GLY A 278 -11.24 13.32 8.31
C GLY A 278 -12.45 13.13 7.39
N LEU A 279 -12.65 11.94 6.81
CA LEU A 279 -13.80 11.67 5.94
C LEU A 279 -15.13 11.79 6.69
N THR A 280 -15.15 11.46 7.98
CA THR A 280 -16.30 11.64 8.88
C THR A 280 -16.67 13.11 9.09
N ASP A 281 -15.68 14.02 9.16
CA ASP A 281 -15.91 15.47 9.24
C ASP A 281 -16.44 16.03 7.92
N LEU A 282 -15.97 15.49 6.78
CA LEU A 282 -16.48 15.84 5.47
C LEU A 282 -17.93 15.38 5.26
N ASP A 283 -18.27 14.18 5.73
CA ASP A 283 -19.63 13.63 5.67
C ASP A 283 -20.59 14.44 6.55
N GLN A 284 -20.16 14.78 7.76
CA GLN A 284 -20.95 15.63 8.67
C GLN A 284 -21.22 17.01 8.07
N ARG A 285 -20.22 17.66 7.48
CA ARG A 285 -20.40 18.98 6.83
C ARG A 285 -21.31 18.93 5.62
N ALA A 286 -21.30 17.83 4.88
CA ALA A 286 -22.23 17.60 3.78
C ALA A 286 -23.67 17.44 4.30
N ALA A 287 -23.86 16.71 5.41
CA ALA A 287 -25.14 16.57 6.09
C ALA A 287 -25.66 17.91 6.66
N ASP A 288 -24.75 18.76 7.15
CA ASP A 288 -25.05 20.11 7.67
C ASP A 288 -25.29 21.15 6.54
N GLY A 289 -25.35 20.72 5.27
CA GLY A 289 -25.68 21.58 4.13
C GLY A 289 -24.50 22.38 3.55
N SER A 290 -23.26 22.05 3.95
CA SER A 290 -22.03 22.69 3.47
C SER A 290 -21.12 21.68 2.74
N PRO A 291 -21.51 21.21 1.54
CA PRO A 291 -20.79 20.14 0.85
C PRO A 291 -19.34 20.53 0.55
N PRO A 292 -18.36 19.66 0.85
CA PRO A 292 -16.96 19.95 0.61
C PRO A 292 -16.64 20.01 -0.89
N THR A 293 -15.63 20.81 -1.24
CA THR A 293 -15.20 20.93 -2.64
C THR A 293 -14.62 19.60 -3.15
N ARG A 294 -14.82 19.32 -4.44
CA ARG A 294 -14.31 18.11 -5.13
C ARG A 294 -12.83 17.87 -4.82
N ALA A 295 -12.00 18.90 -4.91
CA ALA A 295 -10.56 18.82 -4.62
C ALA A 295 -10.25 18.37 -3.18
N ARG A 296 -11.03 18.83 -2.19
CA ARG A 296 -10.85 18.43 -0.78
C ARG A 296 -11.28 16.98 -0.55
N THR A 297 -12.36 16.54 -1.20
CA THR A 297 -12.83 15.15 -1.12
C THR A 297 -11.82 14.18 -1.71
N PHE A 298 -11.27 14.46 -2.91
CA PHE A 298 -10.22 13.63 -3.51
C PHE A 298 -8.95 13.60 -2.64
N ALA A 299 -8.51 14.75 -2.12
CA ALA A 299 -7.35 14.80 -1.23
C ALA A 299 -7.55 13.97 0.06
N ALA A 300 -8.76 13.97 0.62
CA ALA A 300 -9.07 13.18 1.82
C ALA A 300 -9.15 11.68 1.53
N ILE A 301 -9.63 11.28 0.35
CA ILE A 301 -9.60 9.89 -0.11
C ILE A 301 -8.16 9.40 -0.28
N ASP A 302 -7.30 10.20 -0.92
CA ASP A 302 -5.87 9.87 -1.08
C ASP A 302 -5.18 9.74 0.28
N GLU A 303 -5.49 10.64 1.22
CA GLU A 303 -4.97 10.59 2.59
C GLU A 303 -5.46 9.35 3.35
N ALA A 304 -6.71 8.93 3.15
CA ALA A 304 -7.27 7.70 3.74
C ALA A 304 -6.55 6.45 3.21
N TYR A 305 -6.30 6.38 1.89
CA TYR A 305 -5.53 5.27 1.32
C TYR A 305 -4.08 5.25 1.78
N ALA A 306 -3.46 6.43 1.93
CA ALA A 306 -2.13 6.54 2.52
C ALA A 306 -2.14 6.05 3.98
N ALA A 307 -3.13 6.48 4.78
CA ALA A 307 -3.31 6.06 6.17
C ALA A 307 -3.40 4.55 6.29
N LEU A 308 -4.30 3.96 5.50
CA LEU A 308 -4.51 2.53 5.46
C LEU A 308 -3.23 1.78 5.09
N THR A 309 -2.48 2.28 4.12
CA THR A 309 -1.24 1.63 3.67
C THR A 309 -0.18 1.62 4.76
N TRP A 310 0.02 2.74 5.46
CA TRP A 310 0.97 2.82 6.55
C TRP A 310 0.55 2.01 7.78
N SER A 311 -0.75 1.98 8.11
CA SER A 311 -1.27 1.13 9.19
C SER A 311 -1.16 -0.35 8.89
N VAL A 312 -1.40 -0.76 7.63
CA VAL A 312 -1.19 -2.14 7.20
C VAL A 312 0.29 -2.50 7.24
N ALA A 313 1.19 -1.60 6.83
CA ALA A 313 2.63 -1.84 6.89
C ALA A 313 3.11 -2.13 8.31
N THR A 314 2.75 -1.28 9.28
CA THR A 314 3.14 -1.46 10.68
C THR A 314 2.52 -2.70 11.31
N THR A 315 1.23 -2.93 11.08
CA THR A 315 0.54 -4.12 11.61
C THR A 315 1.08 -5.41 11.01
N ALA A 316 1.34 -5.44 9.69
CA ALA A 316 1.95 -6.59 9.02
C ALA A 316 3.36 -6.87 9.54
N ALA A 317 4.16 -5.82 9.79
CA ALA A 317 5.47 -5.97 10.39
C ALA A 317 5.39 -6.64 11.77
N VAL A 318 4.47 -6.19 12.64
CA VAL A 318 4.24 -6.78 13.97
C VAL A 318 3.79 -8.25 13.87
N ILE A 319 2.86 -8.56 12.96
CA ILE A 319 2.40 -9.95 12.73
C ILE A 319 3.55 -10.83 12.25
N GLY A 320 4.36 -10.37 11.29
CA GLY A 320 5.52 -11.11 10.78
C GLY A 320 6.53 -11.40 11.89
N VAL A 321 6.88 -10.35 12.65
CA VAL A 321 7.78 -10.40 13.81
C VAL A 321 7.32 -11.44 14.84
N THR A 322 6.08 -11.31 15.31
CA THR A 322 5.53 -12.17 16.37
C THR A 322 5.34 -13.60 15.87
N GLY A 323 4.92 -13.78 14.62
CA GLY A 323 4.78 -15.09 14.00
C GLY A 323 6.12 -15.83 13.83
N VAL A 324 7.22 -15.14 13.52
CA VAL A 324 8.56 -15.74 13.49
C VAL A 324 8.99 -16.23 14.87
N VAL A 325 8.78 -15.41 15.91
CA VAL A 325 9.10 -15.79 17.29
C VAL A 325 8.33 -17.05 17.69
N LEU A 326 7.04 -17.08 17.38
CA LEU A 326 6.18 -18.21 17.69
C LEU A 326 6.58 -19.46 16.91
N ALA A 327 6.89 -19.33 15.61
CA ALA A 327 7.36 -20.44 14.81
C ALA A 327 8.63 -21.05 15.42
N LEU A 328 9.63 -20.23 15.77
CA LEU A 328 10.93 -20.68 16.28
C LEU A 328 10.93 -21.16 17.74
N SER A 329 9.80 -21.07 18.45
CA SER A 329 9.71 -21.46 19.87
C SER A 329 9.57 -22.97 20.10
N GLY A 330 9.20 -23.75 19.07
CA GLY A 330 9.28 -25.22 19.09
C GLY A 330 8.22 -25.94 19.94
N THR A 331 7.08 -25.30 20.22
CA THR A 331 5.92 -25.96 20.86
C THR A 331 4.77 -26.08 19.88
N ILE A 332 3.96 -27.14 20.00
CA ILE A 332 2.83 -27.37 19.10
C ILE A 332 1.85 -26.18 19.13
N TRP A 333 1.58 -25.61 20.31
CA TRP A 333 0.64 -24.50 20.44
C TRP A 333 1.13 -23.21 19.77
N THR A 334 2.41 -22.91 19.90
CA THR A 334 3.02 -21.72 19.32
C THR A 334 3.22 -21.86 17.81
N GLU A 335 3.53 -23.06 17.32
CA GLU A 335 3.57 -23.39 15.89
C GLU A 335 2.19 -23.27 15.25
N LEU A 336 1.14 -23.78 15.90
CA LEU A 336 -0.24 -23.63 15.43
C LEU A 336 -0.70 -22.17 15.46
N LEU A 337 -0.30 -21.40 16.48
CA LEU A 337 -0.58 -19.97 16.54
C LEU A 337 0.14 -19.20 15.44
N ALA A 338 1.41 -19.54 15.15
CA ALA A 338 2.16 -18.98 14.04
C ALA A 338 1.51 -19.31 12.68
N LEU A 339 1.00 -20.53 12.52
CA LEU A 339 0.23 -20.94 11.34
C LEU A 339 -1.07 -20.14 11.21
N ALA A 340 -1.79 -19.90 12.32
CA ALA A 340 -2.99 -19.08 12.31
C ALA A 340 -2.68 -17.63 11.91
N LEU A 341 -1.60 -17.03 12.44
CA LEU A 341 -1.15 -15.68 12.05
C LEU A 341 -0.73 -15.62 10.57
N PHE A 342 -0.03 -16.65 10.07
CA PHE A 342 0.30 -16.80 8.66
C PHE A 342 -0.96 -16.82 7.79
N LEU A 343 -1.96 -17.64 8.15
CA LEU A 343 -3.22 -17.73 7.41
C LEU A 343 -3.98 -16.41 7.42
N VAL A 344 -4.04 -15.73 8.57
CA VAL A 344 -4.67 -14.40 8.68
C VAL A 344 -3.96 -13.40 7.76
N ALA A 345 -2.64 -13.32 7.79
CA ALA A 345 -1.87 -12.40 6.93
C ALA A 345 -2.08 -12.72 5.44
N ALA A 346 -1.98 -13.98 5.05
CA ALA A 346 -2.12 -14.41 3.66
C ALA A 346 -3.55 -14.19 3.12
N LEU A 347 -4.59 -14.49 3.91
CA LEU A 347 -5.98 -14.39 3.48
C LEU A 347 -6.51 -12.96 3.49
N ARG A 348 -6.06 -12.13 4.44
CA ARG A 348 -6.46 -10.71 4.51
C ARG A 348 -6.02 -9.87 3.34
N THR A 349 -5.07 -10.33 2.53
CA THR A 349 -4.69 -9.68 1.27
C THR A 349 -5.89 -9.43 0.34
N ARG A 350 -6.98 -10.20 0.50
CA ARG A 350 -8.24 -10.08 -0.25
C ARG A 350 -9.16 -8.96 0.24
N ALA A 351 -9.05 -8.57 1.51
CA ALA A 351 -9.87 -7.55 2.14
C ALA A 351 -9.38 -6.13 1.82
N PHE A 352 -8.10 -5.99 1.45
CA PHE A 352 -7.46 -4.71 1.20
C PHE A 352 -7.49 -4.34 -0.30
N PRO A 353 -7.89 -3.10 -0.65
CA PRO A 353 -8.10 -2.70 -2.05
C PRO A 353 -6.79 -2.46 -2.83
N LEU A 354 -5.66 -2.21 -2.16
CA LEU A 354 -4.41 -1.80 -2.79
C LEU A 354 -3.39 -2.94 -2.90
N ARG A 355 -2.70 -3.02 -4.05
CA ARG A 355 -1.64 -4.02 -4.30
C ARG A 355 -0.48 -3.92 -3.30
N ALA A 356 -0.10 -2.70 -2.91
CA ALA A 356 0.97 -2.48 -1.94
C ALA A 356 0.65 -3.11 -0.57
N GLN A 357 -0.61 -2.99 -0.11
CA GLN A 357 -1.09 -3.60 1.14
C GLN A 357 -1.05 -5.13 1.06
N GLY A 358 -1.44 -5.70 -0.09
CA GLY A 358 -1.32 -7.13 -0.35
C GLY A 358 0.14 -7.61 -0.26
N TRP A 359 1.08 -6.91 -0.89
CA TRP A 359 2.51 -7.27 -0.82
C TRP A 359 3.09 -7.22 0.59
N LEU A 360 2.68 -6.24 1.41
CA LEU A 360 3.13 -6.12 2.80
C LEU A 360 2.67 -7.32 3.67
N LEU A 361 1.42 -7.72 3.51
CA LEU A 361 0.87 -8.88 4.23
C LEU A 361 1.45 -10.20 3.71
N TRP A 362 1.69 -10.33 2.40
CA TRP A 362 2.40 -11.47 1.83
C TRP A 362 3.85 -11.54 2.28
N ALA A 363 4.53 -10.40 2.46
CA ALA A 363 5.87 -10.38 3.02
C ALA A 363 5.88 -10.88 4.47
N ALA A 364 4.93 -10.44 5.29
CA ALA A 364 4.77 -10.96 6.66
C ALA A 364 4.50 -12.48 6.65
N ALA A 365 3.56 -12.96 5.83
CA ALA A 365 3.28 -14.38 5.68
C ALA A 365 4.52 -15.16 5.19
N GLY A 366 5.24 -14.63 4.20
CA GLY A 366 6.44 -15.25 3.64
C GLY A 366 7.56 -15.39 4.67
N VAL A 367 7.75 -14.38 5.52
CA VAL A 367 8.76 -14.40 6.59
C VAL A 367 8.40 -15.42 7.68
N ILE A 368 7.12 -15.52 8.07
CA ILE A 368 6.64 -16.56 9.01
C ILE A 368 6.83 -17.96 8.40
N ALA A 369 6.46 -18.14 7.13
CA ALA A 369 6.62 -19.42 6.43
C ALA A 369 8.10 -19.82 6.29
N ALA A 370 8.97 -18.87 5.99
CA ALA A 370 10.42 -19.10 5.93
C ALA A 370 10.96 -19.55 7.29
N ALA A 371 10.55 -18.90 8.39
CA ALA A 371 10.94 -19.29 9.74
C ALA A 371 10.40 -20.67 10.16
N ALA A 372 9.18 -21.02 9.74
CA ALA A 372 8.66 -22.38 9.96
C ALA A 372 9.44 -23.42 9.13
N LEU A 373 9.80 -23.06 7.89
CA LEU A 373 10.52 -23.94 6.99
C LEU A 373 11.95 -24.20 7.46
N THR A 374 12.65 -23.22 8.04
CA THR A 374 13.99 -23.43 8.59
C THR A 374 13.99 -24.47 9.70
N ILE A 375 12.95 -24.53 10.54
CA ILE A 375 12.79 -25.58 11.56
C ILE A 375 12.54 -26.93 10.91
N LEU A 376 11.60 -26.98 9.95
CA LEU A 376 11.26 -28.22 9.26
C LEU A 376 12.44 -28.82 8.48
N LEU A 377 13.35 -27.97 7.98
CA LEU A 377 14.53 -28.36 7.21
C LEU A 377 15.77 -28.69 8.05
N SER A 378 15.82 -28.28 9.33
CA SER A 378 17.04 -28.41 10.17
C SER A 378 17.04 -29.64 11.09
N GLY A 379 15.95 -30.42 11.17
CA GLY A 379 15.87 -31.63 11.98
C GLY A 379 15.96 -32.95 11.20
N GLU A 380 15.83 -34.08 11.91
CA GLU A 380 15.74 -35.43 11.31
C GLU A 380 14.57 -35.60 10.31
N ARG A 381 13.62 -34.67 10.35
CA ARG A 381 12.43 -34.59 9.49
C ARG A 381 12.61 -33.64 8.29
N ALA A 382 13.86 -33.28 7.96
CA ALA A 382 14.20 -32.39 6.84
C ALA A 382 13.50 -32.75 5.51
N TRP A 383 13.30 -34.05 5.27
CA TRP A 383 12.59 -34.55 4.09
C TRP A 383 11.13 -34.07 4.01
N ILE A 384 10.45 -33.91 5.16
CA ILE A 384 9.08 -33.35 5.23
C ILE A 384 9.11 -31.88 4.86
N GLY A 385 10.09 -31.13 5.38
CA GLY A 385 10.31 -29.73 5.02
C GLY A 385 10.55 -29.54 3.52
N THR A 386 11.40 -30.39 2.94
CA THR A 386 11.68 -30.36 1.50
C THR A 386 10.42 -30.71 0.69
N ALA A 387 9.67 -31.74 1.10
CA ALA A 387 8.43 -32.12 0.43
C ALA A 387 7.38 -30.99 0.48
N VAL A 388 7.18 -30.35 1.64
CA VAL A 388 6.25 -29.22 1.80
C VAL A 388 6.69 -28.02 0.96
N ALA A 389 7.99 -27.70 0.92
CA ALA A 389 8.52 -26.62 0.09
C ALA A 389 8.31 -26.88 -1.42
N VAL A 390 8.59 -28.10 -1.88
CA VAL A 390 8.39 -28.50 -3.28
C VAL A 390 6.91 -28.46 -3.65
N VAL A 391 6.03 -29.03 -2.82
CA VAL A 391 4.58 -28.97 -3.04
C VAL A 391 4.09 -27.53 -3.04
N GLY A 392 4.54 -26.70 -2.09
CA GLY A 392 4.23 -25.27 -2.04
C GLY A 392 4.66 -24.53 -3.31
N ALA A 393 5.87 -24.79 -3.80
CA ALA A 393 6.38 -24.20 -5.05
C ALA A 393 5.55 -24.64 -6.27
N VAL A 394 5.17 -25.92 -6.35
CA VAL A 394 4.32 -26.45 -7.43
C VAL A 394 2.91 -25.84 -7.37
N VAL A 395 2.32 -25.70 -6.18
CA VAL A 395 1.02 -25.03 -5.99
C VAL A 395 1.09 -23.57 -6.39
N ILE A 396 2.13 -22.83 -5.99
CA ILE A 396 2.32 -21.44 -6.38
C ILE A 396 2.50 -21.33 -7.91
N ALA A 397 3.35 -22.17 -8.51
CA ALA A 397 3.58 -22.18 -9.96
C ALA A 397 2.28 -22.48 -10.73
N THR A 398 1.51 -23.47 -10.29
CA THR A 398 0.21 -23.82 -10.91
C THR A 398 -0.81 -22.69 -10.76
N LEU A 399 -0.88 -22.02 -9.60
CA LEU A 399 -1.76 -20.87 -9.39
C LEU A 399 -1.37 -19.64 -10.24
N VAL A 400 -0.08 -19.47 -10.53
CA VAL A 400 0.41 -18.40 -11.44
C VAL A 400 0.10 -18.73 -12.89
N LEU A 401 0.26 -19.99 -13.29
CA LEU A 401 0.11 -20.43 -14.69
C LEU A 401 -1.35 -20.65 -15.09
N VAL A 402 -2.21 -21.10 -14.17
CA VAL A 402 -3.62 -21.40 -14.46
C VAL A 402 -4.47 -20.18 -14.14
N ARG A 403 -5.24 -19.69 -15.13
CA ARG A 403 -6.31 -18.71 -14.89
C ARG A 403 -7.63 -19.45 -14.62
N PRO A 404 -8.02 -19.66 -13.35
CA PRO A 404 -9.23 -20.42 -13.04
C PRO A 404 -10.48 -19.73 -13.59
N ARG A 405 -11.43 -20.55 -14.04
CA ARG A 405 -12.74 -20.11 -14.53
C ARG A 405 -13.49 -19.30 -13.45
N PRO A 406 -14.40 -18.38 -13.82
CA PRO A 406 -15.09 -17.50 -12.87
C PRO A 406 -15.79 -18.22 -11.71
N HIS A 407 -16.45 -19.36 -11.97
CA HIS A 407 -17.12 -20.15 -10.93
C HIS A 407 -16.13 -20.79 -9.93
N VAL A 408 -14.95 -21.23 -10.40
CA VAL A 408 -13.90 -21.79 -9.52
C VAL A 408 -13.32 -20.68 -8.64
N ARG A 409 -13.10 -19.47 -9.20
CA ARG A 409 -12.67 -18.30 -8.42
C ARG A 409 -13.67 -17.94 -7.33
N ALA A 410 -14.96 -17.98 -7.61
CA ALA A 410 -16.00 -17.73 -6.62
C ALA A 410 -16.00 -18.78 -5.50
N ARG A 411 -15.87 -20.07 -5.84
CA ARG A 411 -15.77 -21.15 -4.84
C ARG A 411 -14.51 -21.05 -3.98
N LEU A 412 -13.36 -20.77 -4.59
CA LEU A 412 -12.09 -20.53 -3.88
C LEU A 412 -12.14 -19.29 -2.98
N ARG A 413 -12.92 -18.27 -3.39
CA ARG A 413 -13.18 -17.10 -2.54
C ARG A 413 -14.00 -17.51 -1.31
N GLY A 414 -15.06 -18.28 -1.51
CA GLY A 414 -15.87 -18.83 -0.41
C GLY A 414 -15.07 -19.68 0.57
N VAL A 415 -14.29 -20.65 0.07
CA VAL A 415 -13.41 -21.49 0.91
C VAL A 415 -12.41 -20.63 1.67
N GLY A 416 -11.77 -19.67 1.02
CA GLY A 416 -10.82 -18.80 1.70
C GLY A 416 -11.45 -17.94 2.80
N ASN A 417 -12.70 -17.47 2.62
CA ASN A 417 -13.42 -16.74 3.68
C ASN A 417 -13.70 -17.65 4.90
N VAL A 418 -14.03 -18.92 4.67
CA VAL A 418 -14.23 -19.90 5.76
C VAL A 418 -12.91 -20.16 6.49
N VAL A 419 -11.82 -20.41 5.76
CA VAL A 419 -10.49 -20.64 6.36
C VAL A 419 -10.02 -19.40 7.12
N GLU A 420 -10.28 -18.20 6.60
CA GLU A 420 -9.94 -16.94 7.28
C GLU A 420 -10.72 -16.80 8.59
N THR A 421 -12.02 -17.07 8.56
CA THR A 421 -12.88 -17.01 9.74
C THR A 421 -12.44 -18.03 10.80
N LEU A 422 -12.15 -19.26 10.40
CA LEU A 422 -11.63 -20.30 11.29
C LEU A 422 -10.27 -19.91 11.88
N ALA A 423 -9.36 -19.37 11.07
CA ALA A 423 -8.06 -18.90 11.55
C ALA A 423 -8.22 -17.81 12.60
N VAL A 424 -9.05 -16.79 12.35
CA VAL A 424 -9.31 -15.69 13.30
C VAL A 424 -9.94 -16.19 14.59
N ILE A 425 -10.96 -17.06 14.50
CA ILE A 425 -11.62 -17.63 15.69
C ILE A 425 -10.65 -18.49 16.50
N SER A 426 -9.77 -19.25 15.82
CA SER A 426 -8.79 -20.11 16.48
C SER A 426 -7.67 -19.37 17.22
N LEU A 427 -7.43 -18.08 16.92
CA LEU A 427 -6.37 -17.29 17.57
C LEU A 427 -6.51 -17.27 19.09
N LEU A 428 -7.74 -17.15 19.62
CA LEU A 428 -7.97 -17.09 21.07
C LEU A 428 -7.69 -18.44 21.77
N PRO A 429 -8.27 -19.58 21.33
CA PRO A 429 -7.91 -20.89 21.89
C PRO A 429 -6.41 -21.20 21.78
N LEU A 430 -5.80 -20.90 20.63
CA LEU A 430 -4.36 -21.14 20.42
C LEU A 430 -3.49 -20.25 21.29
N LEU A 431 -3.90 -19.01 21.56
CA LEU A 431 -3.24 -18.13 22.52
C LEU A 431 -3.29 -18.72 23.93
N VAL A 432 -4.46 -19.19 24.38
CA VAL A 432 -4.62 -19.83 25.69
C VAL A 432 -3.72 -21.06 25.83
N GLY A 433 -3.61 -21.87 24.77
CA GLY A 433 -2.69 -22.99 24.72
C GLY A 433 -1.22 -22.58 24.73
N ALA A 434 -0.84 -21.55 23.98
CA ALA A 434 0.52 -21.02 23.93
C ALA A 434 0.96 -20.41 25.27
N LEU A 435 0.02 -19.91 26.08
CA LEU A 435 0.25 -19.42 27.43
C LEU A 435 0.35 -20.54 28.49
N GLY A 436 0.14 -21.81 28.12
CA GLY A 436 0.21 -22.94 29.04
C GLY A 436 -1.04 -23.15 29.92
N ILE A 437 -2.07 -22.31 29.78
CA ILE A 437 -3.26 -22.32 30.63
C ILE A 437 -3.98 -23.68 30.58
N TYR A 438 -4.04 -24.33 29.41
CA TYR A 438 -4.63 -25.67 29.32
C TYR A 438 -3.87 -26.71 30.14
N ALA A 439 -2.53 -26.64 30.18
CA ALA A 439 -1.72 -27.53 30.99
C ALA A 439 -1.93 -27.25 32.49
N ASP A 440 -2.02 -25.98 32.88
CA ASP A 440 -2.29 -25.57 34.27
C ASP A 440 -3.67 -26.04 34.75
N LEU A 441 -4.70 -25.89 33.92
CA LEU A 441 -6.05 -26.39 34.22
C LEU A 441 -6.06 -27.92 34.31
N LEU A 442 -5.36 -28.61 33.40
CA LEU A 442 -5.27 -30.07 33.45
C LEU A 442 -4.53 -30.54 34.72
N ALA A 443 -3.49 -29.83 35.15
CA ALA A 443 -2.76 -30.12 36.38
C ALA A 443 -3.59 -29.85 37.64
N MET A 444 -4.43 -28.80 37.62
CA MET A 444 -5.32 -28.43 38.72
C MET A 444 -6.49 -29.41 38.89
N PHE A 445 -7.09 -29.88 37.80
CA PHE A 445 -8.25 -30.79 37.82
C PHE A 445 -7.88 -32.28 37.69
N GLY A 446 -6.71 -32.60 37.16
CA GLY A 446 -6.20 -33.96 36.97
C GLY A 446 -5.26 -34.44 38.08
N GLY A 447 -5.39 -33.89 39.29
CA GLY A 447 -4.50 -34.16 40.42
C GLY A 447 -4.18 -35.64 40.62
N ARG A 448 -2.88 -35.90 40.86
CA ARG A 448 -2.26 -37.13 41.40
C ARG A 448 -3.27 -38.22 41.80
N SER A 449 -3.38 -39.26 40.96
CA SER A 449 -3.61 -40.62 41.44
C SER A 449 -2.26 -41.25 41.78
#